data_AF-A0A2D7QJJ2-F1
#
_entry.id   AF-A0A2D7QJJ2-F1
#
_cell.length_a   1.000
_cell.length_b   1.000
_cell.length_c   1.000
_cell.angle_alpha   90.00
_cell.angle_beta   90.00
_cell.angle_gamma   90.00
#
_symmetry.space_group_name_H-M   'P 1'
#
loop_
_entity.id
_entity.type
_entity.pdbx_description
1 polymer ?
#
loop_
_entity_poly.entity_id
_entity_poly.type
_entity_poly.pdbx_seq_one_letter_code
_entity_poly.pdbx_strand_id
1 'polypeptide(L)' 'MKLWLENMYSIVTISFKKFVTIDEHYWNGFPTSENPFTQPLYWFGGGRFTLQHLTPVDPATVSE' A
#
# COMPACT_ATOMS: atom_id res chain seq x y z
N MET A 1 -22.25 -4.34 -14.60
CA MET A 1 -22.39 -2.86 -14.61
C MET A 1 -23.76 -2.36 -15.06
N LYS A 2 -24.33 -2.85 -16.17
CA LYS A 2 -25.64 -2.39 -16.70
C LYS A 2 -26.76 -2.30 -15.65
N LEU A 3 -27.04 -3.41 -14.94
CA LEU A 3 -28.07 -3.46 -13.90
C LEU A 3 -27.85 -2.42 -12.78
N TRP A 4 -26.60 -2.13 -12.43
CA TRP A 4 -26.23 -1.20 -11.35
C TRP A 4 -26.49 0.26 -11.73
N LEU A 5 -26.27 0.60 -13.01
CA LEU A 5 -26.47 1.93 -13.55
C LEU A 5 -27.95 2.22 -13.82
N GLU A 6 -28.66 1.30 -14.48
CA GLU A 6 -30.06 1.50 -14.86
C GLU A 6 -30.98 1.63 -13.64
N ASN A 7 -30.64 0.97 -12.53
CA ASN A 7 -31.43 1.01 -11.30
C ASN A 7 -30.82 1.94 -10.23
N MET A 8 -29.71 2.62 -10.54
CA MET A 8 -29.03 3.56 -9.64
C MET A 8 -28.82 3.05 -8.20
N TYR A 9 -28.40 1.79 -8.03
CA TYR A 9 -28.28 1.20 -6.69
C TYR A 9 -27.22 1.86 -5.78
N SER A 10 -26.35 2.70 -6.33
CA SER A 10 -25.42 3.52 -5.56
C SER A 10 -25.11 4.81 -6.33
N ILE A 11 -25.14 5.95 -5.63
CA ILE A 11 -24.61 7.22 -6.13
C ILE A 11 -23.19 7.35 -5.61
N VAL A 12 -22.21 6.95 -6.41
CA VAL A 12 -20.80 7.01 -6.02
C VAL A 12 -20.31 8.45 -6.21
N THR A 13 -20.15 9.18 -5.10
CA THR A 13 -19.79 10.61 -5.12
C THR A 13 -18.29 10.86 -5.12
N ILE A 14 -17.52 9.96 -4.51
CA ILE A 14 -16.06 10.07 -4.40
C ILE A 14 -15.42 8.69 -4.55
N SER A 15 -14.23 8.69 -5.13
CA SER A 15 -13.26 7.61 -4.97
C SER A 15 -12.17 8.11 -4.04
N PHE A 16 -11.64 7.23 -3.20
CA PHE A 16 -10.69 7.62 -2.16
C PHE A 16 -9.27 7.22 -2.51
N LYS A 17 -8.31 8.11 -2.23
CA LYS A 17 -6.90 7.75 -2.14
C LYS A 17 -6.66 7.14 -0.76
N LYS A 18 -5.92 6.04 -0.70
CA LYS A 18 -5.53 5.42 0.55
C LYS A 18 -4.14 5.92 0.91
N PHE A 19 -4.04 6.64 2.03
CA PHE A 19 -2.76 7.05 2.58
C PHE A 19 -2.18 5.89 3.38
N VAL A 20 -0.90 5.59 3.15
CA VAL A 20 -0.15 4.59 3.90
C VAL A 20 1.10 5.27 4.42
N THR A 21 1.31 5.19 5.73
CA THR A 21 2.55 5.58 6.38
C THR A 21 3.45 4.36 6.50
N ILE A 22 4.73 4.54 6.21
CA ILE A 22 5.76 3.52 6.29
C ILE A 22 6.81 4.01 7.28
N ASP A 23 7.25 3.12 8.15
CA ASP A 23 8.39 3.34 9.03
C ASP A 23 9.56 2.47 8.53
N GLU A 24 10.70 3.11 8.28
CA GLU A 24 11.90 2.46 7.76
C GLU A 24 12.95 2.23 8.85
N HIS A 25 12.57 2.32 10.13
CA HIS A 25 13.52 2.11 11.23
C HIS A 25 14.10 0.67 11.28
N TYR A 26 13.30 -0.35 10.96
CA TYR A 26 13.74 -1.76 10.98
C TYR A 26 13.83 -2.41 9.60
N TRP A 27 13.07 -1.92 8.63
CA TRP A 27 12.90 -2.55 7.33
C TRP A 27 12.96 -1.52 6.20
N ASN A 28 13.59 -1.87 5.08
CA ASN A 28 13.67 -1.08 3.87
C ASN A 28 13.00 -1.80 2.70
N GLY A 29 12.81 -1.07 1.59
CA GLY A 29 12.36 -1.65 0.32
C GLY A 29 10.83 -1.73 0.18
N PHE A 30 10.10 -0.90 0.92
CA PHE A 30 8.65 -0.79 0.75
C PHE A 30 8.27 -0.27 -0.65
N PRO A 31 7.08 -0.63 -1.17
CA PRO A 31 6.62 -0.13 -2.46
C PRO A 31 6.33 1.37 -2.39
N THR A 32 6.90 2.13 -3.32
CA THR A 32 6.70 3.58 -3.47
C THR A 32 6.14 3.91 -4.86
N SER A 33 5.91 5.20 -5.14
CA SER A 33 5.55 5.65 -6.49
C SER A 33 6.64 5.37 -7.52
N GLU A 34 7.91 5.36 -7.11
CA GLU A 34 9.08 5.14 -7.96
C GLU A 34 9.35 3.64 -8.17
N ASN A 35 8.93 2.80 -7.21
CA ASN A 35 9.05 1.33 -7.29
C ASN A 35 7.72 0.63 -6.91
N PRO A 36 6.68 0.67 -7.77
CA PRO A 36 5.33 0.23 -7.44
C PRO A 36 5.09 -1.27 -7.69
N PHE A 37 5.85 -2.16 -7.04
CA PHE A 37 5.75 -3.61 -7.27
C PHE A 37 4.52 -4.28 -6.64
N THR A 38 3.85 -3.63 -5.68
CA THR A 38 2.58 -4.10 -5.09
C THR A 38 1.81 -2.94 -4.48
N GLN A 39 0.52 -3.13 -4.15
CA GLN A 39 -0.24 -2.13 -3.41
C GLN A 39 0.33 -2.02 -1.97
N PRO A 40 0.57 -0.80 -1.43
CA PRO A 40 1.19 -0.63 -0.11
C PRO A 40 0.24 -0.94 1.07
N LEU A 41 -0.99 -1.37 0.79
CA LEU A 41 -2.06 -1.53 1.78
C LEU A 41 -1.85 -2.78 2.63
N TYR A 42 -1.36 -2.61 3.86
CA TYR A 42 -1.08 -3.74 4.74
C TYR A 42 -2.31 -4.62 5.02
N TRP A 43 -3.51 -4.02 5.05
CA TRP A 43 -4.77 -4.69 5.43
C TRP A 43 -5.48 -5.45 4.30
N PHE A 44 -4.94 -5.41 3.08
CA PHE A 44 -5.40 -6.23 1.95
C PHE A 44 -4.28 -7.20 1.53
N GLY A 45 -4.27 -7.63 0.27
CA GLY A 45 -3.15 -8.42 -0.27
C GLY A 45 -1.80 -7.70 -0.22
N GLY A 46 -1.78 -6.37 -0.07
CA GLY A 46 -0.54 -5.59 -0.04
C GLY A 46 0.42 -6.06 1.04
N GLY A 47 -0.03 -6.14 2.30
CA GLY A 47 0.82 -6.57 3.41
C GLY A 47 1.44 -7.95 3.21
N ARG A 48 0.66 -8.93 2.73
CA ARG A 48 1.15 -10.30 2.50
C ARG A 48 2.29 -10.35 1.48
N PHE A 49 2.21 -9.55 0.42
CA PHE A 49 3.21 -9.58 -0.65
C PHE A 49 4.36 -8.61 -0.39
N THR A 50 4.12 -7.46 0.24
CA THR A 50 5.17 -6.48 0.58
C THR A 50 6.23 -7.08 1.50
N LEU A 51 5.84 -7.78 2.56
CA LEU A 51 6.77 -8.27 3.59
C LEU A 51 7.83 -9.24 3.02
N GLN A 52 7.54 -9.95 1.92
CA GLN A 52 8.47 -10.88 1.29
C GLN A 52 9.61 -10.19 0.54
N HIS A 53 9.46 -8.90 0.23
CA HIS A 53 10.44 -8.11 -0.51
C HIS A 53 11.23 -7.14 0.38
N LEU A 54 10.87 -7.03 1.66
CA LEU A 54 11.56 -6.14 2.58
C LEU A 54 12.92 -6.71 2.99
N THR A 55 13.87 -5.81 3.22
CA THR A 55 15.18 -6.14 3.75
C THR A 55 15.39 -5.47 5.10
N PRO A 56 16.08 -6.10 6.05
CA PRO A 56 16.39 -5.46 7.32
C PRO A 56 17.32 -4.26 7.09
N VAL A 57 17.15 -3.22 7.90
CA VAL A 57 18.07 -2.07 7.93
C VAL A 57 19.41 -2.51 8.52
N ASP A 58 20.51 -2.05 7.94
CA ASP A 58 21.85 -2.32 8.47
C ASP A 58 22.03 -1.54 9.81
N PRO A 59 22.28 -2.23 10.94
CA PRO A 59 22.51 -1.58 12.22
C PRO A 59 23.64 -0.54 12.20
N ALA A 60 24.61 -0.65 11.28
CA ALA A 60 25.70 0.31 11.13
C ALA A 60 25.25 1.65 10.50
N THR A 61 24.05 1.71 9.93
CA THR A 61 23.50 2.90 9.24
C THR A 61 22.48 3.66 10.07
N VAL A 62 22.05 3.12 11.21
CA VAL A 62 21.12 3.79 12.13
C VAL A 62 21.93 4.72 13.03
N SER A 63 22.04 5.99 12.64
CA SER A 63 22.55 7.04 13.54
C SER A 63 21.49 7.37 14.59
N GLU A 64 21.86 7.32 15.88
CA GLU A 64 21.04 7.77 17.01
C GLU A 64 20.63 9.25 16.91
#